data_AF-A0AAV4M5K0-F1
#
_entry.id   AF-A0AAV4M5K0-F1
#
_cell.length_a   1.000
_cell.length_b   1.000
_cell.length_c   1.000
_cell.angle_alpha   90.00
_cell.angle_beta   90.00
_cell.angle_gamma   90.00
#
_symmetry.space_group_name_H-M   'P 1'
#
loop_
_entity.id
_entity.type
_entity.pdbx_description
1 polymer ?
#
loop_
_entity_poly.entity_id
_entity_poly.type
_entity_poly.pdbx_seq_one_letter_code
_entity_poly.pdbx_strand_id
1 'polypeptide(L)'
;MLHKHHEDRFKMLLTFLLSLPCLVCSLLNEDGKELVFVQILFRNGFSAPRELYPHDPNNPNRWEEGLGDLTLLGRRQMHNIGKELRQRYNDFITANPRE
;
A
#
# COMPACT_ATOMS: atom_id res chain seq x y z
N MET A 1 -17.08 -39.60 29.96
CA MET A 1 -17.21 -39.23 28.52
C MET A 1 -18.22 -38.10 28.29
N LEU A 2 -19.41 -38.14 28.90
CA LEU A 2 -20.47 -37.11 28.75
C LEU A 2 -20.04 -35.70 29.19
N HIS A 3 -19.25 -35.55 30.26
CA HIS A 3 -18.87 -34.23 30.78
C HIS A 3 -17.98 -33.42 29.82
N LYS A 4 -17.06 -34.09 29.12
CA LYS A 4 -16.16 -33.48 28.13
C LYS A 4 -16.92 -32.96 26.91
N HIS A 5 -17.94 -33.71 26.48
CA HIS A 5 -18.82 -33.31 25.39
C HIS A 5 -19.65 -32.05 25.71
N HIS A 6 -20.06 -31.85 26.97
CA HIS A 6 -20.76 -30.62 27.38
C HIS A 6 -19.83 -29.40 27.42
N GLU A 7 -18.60 -29.57 27.91
CA GLU A 7 -17.54 -28.56 27.87
C GLU A 7 -17.20 -28.13 26.43
N ASP A 8 -17.05 -29.10 25.53
CA ASP A 8 -16.70 -28.85 24.13
C ASP A 8 -17.84 -28.12 23.40
N ARG A 9 -19.10 -28.48 23.69
CA ARG A 9 -20.27 -27.78 23.14
C ARG A 9 -20.41 -26.37 23.70
N PHE A 10 -20.10 -26.16 24.98
CA PHE A 10 -20.12 -24.84 25.60
C PHE A 10 -19.03 -23.92 25.03
N LYS A 11 -17.81 -24.44 24.86
CA LYS A 11 -16.70 -23.73 24.22
C LYS A 11 -17.02 -23.38 22.76
N MET A 12 -17.63 -24.30 22.02
CA MET A 12 -18.06 -24.06 20.63
C MET A 12 -19.17 -23.02 20.52
N LEU A 13 -20.14 -23.02 21.44
CA LEU A 13 -21.17 -21.98 21.51
C LEU A 13 -20.57 -20.62 21.87
N LEU A 14 -19.64 -20.58 22.81
CA LEU A 14 -18.97 -19.35 23.24
C LEU A 14 -18.09 -18.75 22.14
N THR A 15 -17.36 -19.56 21.37
CA THR A 15 -16.58 -19.09 20.22
C THR A 15 -17.47 -18.59 19.09
N PHE A 16 -18.63 -19.21 18.86
CA PHE A 16 -19.63 -18.69 17.93
C PHE A 16 -20.18 -17.34 18.39
N LEU A 17 -20.60 -17.23 19.66
CA LEU A 17 -21.15 -15.99 20.24
C LEU A 17 -20.14 -14.83 20.28
N LEU A 18 -18.84 -15.11 20.34
CA LEU A 18 -17.79 -14.09 20.32
C LEU A 18 -17.36 -13.71 18.89
N SER A 19 -17.45 -14.62 17.91
CA SER A 19 -16.98 -14.37 16.53
C SER A 19 -18.07 -13.82 15.60
N LEU A 20 -19.34 -14.20 15.79
CA LEU A 20 -20.47 -13.71 15.00
C LEU A 20 -20.70 -12.19 15.08
N PRO A 21 -20.66 -11.54 16.26
CA PRO A 21 -20.85 -10.10 16.34
C PRO A 21 -19.72 -9.32 15.63
N CYS A 22 -18.50 -9.85 15.65
CA CYS A 22 -17.35 -9.27 14.94
C CYS A 22 -17.56 -9.32 13.42
N LEU A 23 -18.03 -10.47 12.90
CA LEU A 23 -18.34 -10.65 11.48
C LEU A 23 -19.49 -9.74 11.02
N VAL A 24 -20.52 -9.58 11.84
CA VAL A 24 -21.64 -8.68 11.57
C VAL A 24 -21.20 -7.21 11.59
N CYS A 25 -20.37 -6.79 12.57
CA CYS A 25 -19.82 -5.44 12.61
C CYS A 25 -19.02 -5.10 11.34
N SER A 26 -18.19 -6.02 10.85
CA SER A 26 -17.42 -5.81 9.62
C SER A 26 -18.29 -5.69 8.36
N LEU A 27 -19.47 -6.29 8.34
CA LEU A 27 -20.41 -6.22 7.21
C LEU A 27 -21.31 -4.98 7.25
N LEU A 28 -21.50 -4.38 8.43
CA LEU A 28 -22.35 -3.20 8.63
C LEU A 28 -21.59 -1.87 8.59
N ASN A 29 -20.26 -1.89 8.46
CA ASN A 29 -19.44 -0.69 8.33
C ASN A 29 -19.52 -0.10 6.91
N GLU A 30 -20.70 0.37 6.51
CA GLU A 30 -20.82 1.36 5.45
C GLU A 30 -21.09 2.72 6.11
N ASP A 31 -20.03 3.49 6.32
CA ASP A 31 -20.11 4.88 6.80
C ASP A 31 -20.88 5.82 5.83
N GLY A 32 -21.42 5.30 4.71
CA GLY A 32 -22.10 6.06 3.66
C GLY A 32 -21.19 7.11 2.98
N LYS A 33 -19.89 7.07 3.23
CA LYS A 33 -18.91 8.02 2.69
C LYS A 33 -18.45 7.53 1.33
N GLU A 34 -18.67 8.37 0.33
CA GLU A 34 -18.21 8.15 -1.04
C GLU A 34 -16.95 8.99 -1.30
N LEU A 35 -15.97 8.40 -1.99
CA LEU A 35 -14.80 9.13 -2.47
C LEU A 35 -15.18 9.95 -3.70
N VAL A 36 -15.07 11.28 -3.61
CA VAL A 36 -15.46 12.19 -4.71
C VAL A 36 -14.26 12.67 -5.54
N PHE A 37 -13.09 12.84 -4.90
CA PHE A 37 -11.91 13.41 -5.55
C PHE A 37 -10.62 13.00 -4.85
N VAL A 38 -9.56 12.78 -5.62
CA VAL A 38 -8.21 12.49 -5.14
C VAL A 38 -7.22 13.42 -5.84
N GLN A 39 -6.37 14.10 -5.06
CA GLN A 39 -5.21 14.82 -5.57
C GLN A 39 -3.95 14.27 -4.93
N ILE A 40 -2.94 13.97 -5.74
CA ILE A 40 -1.70 13.36 -5.28
C ILE A 40 -0.54 14.29 -5.60
N LEU A 41 0.19 14.70 -4.55
CA LEU A 41 1.42 15.46 -4.64
C LEU A 41 2.54 14.58 -4.10
N PHE A 42 3.48 14.21 -4.96
CA PHE A 42 4.62 13.38 -4.58
C PHE A 42 5.91 13.94 -5.15
N ARG A 43 7.01 13.59 -4.49
CA ARG A 43 8.35 13.87 -4.99
C ARG A 43 8.72 12.82 -6.02
N ASN A 44 9.53 13.24 -7.00
CA ASN A 44 10.19 12.35 -7.95
C ASN A 44 10.92 11.21 -7.24
N GLY A 45 11.06 10.08 -7.94
CA GLY A 45 11.90 8.97 -7.47
C GLY A 45 13.36 9.37 -7.33
N PHE A 46 14.12 8.51 -6.65
CA PHE A 46 15.54 8.72 -6.42
C PHE A 46 16.31 8.98 -7.72
N SER A 47 16.91 10.16 -7.80
CA SER A 47 17.71 10.62 -8.94
C SER A 47 19.16 10.80 -8.49
N ALA A 48 20.10 10.64 -9.41
CA ALA A 48 21.51 10.92 -9.16
C ALA A 48 21.69 12.40 -8.74
N PRO A 49 22.73 12.73 -7.96
CA PRO A 49 23.07 14.12 -7.69
C PRO A 49 23.27 14.86 -9.02
N ARG A 50 22.81 16.10 -9.10
CA ARG A 50 22.90 16.90 -10.32
C ARG A 50 24.35 17.17 -10.73
N GLU A 51 25.19 17.40 -9.75
CA GLU A 51 26.61 17.62 -9.90
C GLU A 51 27.34 17.12 -8.65
N LEU A 52 28.62 16.81 -8.80
CA LEU A 52 29.51 16.54 -7.69
C LEU A 52 30.31 17.80 -7.38
N TYR A 53 30.64 18.01 -6.11
CA TYR A 53 31.48 19.15 -5.73
C TYR A 53 32.93 18.92 -6.19
N PRO A 54 33.76 19.97 -6.33
CA PRO A 54 35.09 19.87 -6.96
C PRO A 54 36.07 18.87 -6.34
N HIS A 55 35.87 18.49 -5.07
CA HIS A 55 36.73 17.57 -4.33
C HIS A 55 36.00 16.29 -3.92
N ASP A 56 34.93 15.92 -4.62
CA ASP A 56 34.20 14.69 -4.33
C ASP A 56 35.08 13.45 -4.61
N PRO A 57 35.25 12.53 -3.64
CA PRO A 57 36.03 11.32 -3.86
C PRO A 57 35.32 10.29 -4.76
N ASN A 58 34.04 10.48 -5.07
CA ASN A 58 33.26 9.56 -5.89
C ASN A 58 33.38 9.91 -7.38
N ASN A 59 33.53 8.88 -8.21
CA ASN A 59 33.54 9.04 -9.66
C ASN A 59 32.09 9.27 -10.19
N PRO A 60 31.84 10.30 -11.03
CA PRO A 60 30.56 10.51 -11.70
C PRO A 60 30.01 9.27 -12.41
N ASN A 61 30.89 8.44 -12.99
CA ASN A 61 30.54 7.22 -13.72
C ASN A 61 29.94 6.12 -12.84
N ARG A 62 29.91 6.31 -11.51
CA ARG A 62 29.19 5.42 -10.58
C ARG A 62 27.68 5.50 -10.78
N TRP A 63 27.18 6.61 -11.32
CA TRP A 63 25.79 6.78 -11.71
C TRP A 63 25.64 6.28 -13.14
N GLU A 64 25.16 5.04 -13.30
CA GLU A 64 25.04 4.38 -14.61
C GLU A 64 24.19 5.19 -15.60
N GLU A 65 23.16 5.85 -15.10
CA GLU A 65 22.25 6.68 -15.88
C GLU A 65 22.76 8.09 -16.13
N GLY A 66 23.82 8.52 -15.45
CA GLY A 66 24.32 9.89 -15.49
C GLY A 66 23.92 10.73 -14.27
N LEU A 67 24.63 11.84 -14.07
CA LEU A 67 24.34 12.81 -13.01
C LEU A 67 23.04 13.57 -13.31
N GLY A 68 22.24 13.81 -12.27
CA GLY A 68 20.94 14.47 -12.37
C GLY A 68 19.79 13.60 -12.91
N ASP A 69 20.09 12.41 -13.42
CA ASP A 69 19.10 11.54 -14.03
C ASP A 69 18.40 10.61 -13.04
N LEU A 70 17.18 10.19 -13.41
CA LEU A 70 16.38 9.27 -12.60
C LEU A 70 16.99 7.86 -12.64
N THR A 71 17.44 7.37 -11.48
CA THR A 71 18.06 6.05 -11.35
C THR A 71 17.04 4.91 -11.55
N LEU A 72 17.52 3.69 -11.83
CA LEU A 72 16.70 2.48 -11.83
C LEU A 72 15.95 2.28 -10.51
N LEU A 73 16.58 2.60 -9.38
CA LEU A 73 15.94 2.57 -8.08
C LEU A 73 14.76 3.55 -8.02
N GLY A 74 14.95 4.78 -8.49
CA GLY A 74 13.91 5.80 -8.56
C GLY A 74 12.72 5.37 -9.42
N ARG A 75 12.98 4.75 -10.58
CA ARG A 75 11.92 4.17 -11.43
C ARG A 75 11.13 3.09 -10.70
N ARG A 76 11.80 2.18 -9.99
CA ARG A 76 11.15 1.12 -9.20
C ARG A 76 10.31 1.69 -8.05
N GLN A 77 10.80 2.72 -7.38
CA GLN A 77 10.04 3.39 -6.32
C GLN A 77 8.73 3.98 -6.87
N MET A 78 8.79 4.71 -7.99
CA MET A 78 7.59 5.29 -8.60
C MET A 78 6.62 4.22 -9.11
N HIS A 79 7.14 3.13 -9.67
CA HIS A 79 6.31 1.99 -10.08
C HIS A 79 5.56 1.37 -8.90
N ASN A 80 6.23 1.18 -7.77
CA ASN A 80 5.59 0.62 -6.58
C ASN A 80 4.53 1.57 -6.03
N ILE A 81 4.79 2.88 -5.97
CA ILE A 81 3.77 3.86 -5.59
C ILE A 81 2.55 3.75 -6.52
N GLY A 82 2.76 3.65 -7.84
CA GLY A 82 1.68 3.48 -8.80
C GLY A 82 0.85 2.21 -8.55
N LYS A 83 1.49 1.09 -8.20
CA LYS A 83 0.78 -0.14 -7.83
C LYS A 83 -0.07 0.02 -6.57
N GLU A 84 0.49 0.62 -5.53
CA GLU A 84 -0.24 0.86 -4.27
C GLU A 84 -1.43 1.80 -4.47
N LEU A 85 -1.26 2.85 -5.27
CA LEU A 85 -2.35 3.76 -5.63
C LEU A 85 -3.42 3.05 -6.45
N ARG A 86 -3.02 2.21 -7.41
CA ARG A 86 -3.95 1.40 -8.21
C ARG A 86 -4.75 0.42 -7.36
N GLN A 87 -4.11 -0.18 -6.36
CA GLN A 87 -4.78 -1.08 -5.43
C GLN A 87 -5.72 -0.33 -4.49
N ARG A 88 -5.31 0.83 -3.96
CA ARG A 88 -6.09 1.63 -3.01
C ARG A 88 -7.34 2.25 -3.62
N TYR A 89 -7.24 2.68 -4.88
CA TYR A 89 -8.30 3.39 -5.58
C TYR A 89 -8.89 2.56 -6.73
N ASN A 90 -8.76 1.23 -6.69
CA ASN A 90 -9.24 0.32 -7.73
C ASN A 90 -10.72 0.52 -8.08
N ASP A 91 -11.54 0.88 -7.09
CA ASP A 91 -12.97 1.11 -7.22
C ASP A 91 -13.32 2.56 -7.62
N PHE A 92 -12.32 3.46 -7.64
CA PHE A 92 -12.48 4.88 -7.97
C PHE A 92 -11.86 5.28 -9.32
N ILE A 93 -10.69 4.73 -9.67
CA ILE A 93 -10.01 5.02 -10.95
C ILE A 93 -10.25 3.92 -11.98
N THR A 94 -10.45 4.27 -13.25
CA THR A 94 -10.66 3.30 -14.32
C THR A 94 -9.33 2.85 -14.95
N ALA A 95 -9.40 2.13 -16.09
CA ALA A 95 -8.22 1.78 -16.89
C ALA A 95 -7.79 2.91 -17.85
N ASN A 96 -8.47 4.06 -17.83
CA ASN A 96 -8.15 5.20 -18.66
C ASN A 96 -6.90 5.95 -18.13
N PRO A 97 -5.82 6.08 -18.92
CA PRO A 97 -4.60 6.74 -18.47
C PRO A 97 -4.67 8.27 -18.41
N ARG A 98 -5.81 8.88 -18.78
CA ARG A 98 -6.02 10.34 -18.78
C ARG A 98 -6.88 10.84 -17.63
N GLU A 99 -7.35 9.93 -16.76
CA GLU A 99 -8.01 10.26 -15.51
C GLU A 99 -7.03 10.78 -14.45
#